data_AF-A0A6C0UJZ2-F1
#
_entry.id   AF-A0A6C0UJZ2-F1
#
_cell.length_a   1.000
_cell.length_b   1.000
_cell.length_c   1.000
_cell.angle_alpha   90.00
_cell.angle_beta   90.00
_cell.angle_gamma   90.00
#
_symmetry.space_group_name_H-M   'P 1'
#
loop_
_entity.id
_entity.type
_entity.pdbx_description
1 polymer ?
#
loop_
_entity_poly.entity_id
_entity_poly.type
_entity_poly.pdbx_seq_one_letter_code
_entity_poly.pdbx_strand_id
1 'polypeptide(L)'
;MSVNLQRLGQAEVPEIATTLRNAGISGAGGAGFPTYAKWEHLDEVPFLLVNHQESEPIYYIDKWLGKSHTADFASLFDALLEETFEVIVICAKETDRAQWMGELEAALDGTVYTAEQLPLDPADESGIVFAYTDDRYEYGMESVLLRLVADVVLQNELPMDHGWIVQNTETMFNVLHALDEGEAVTQKYVHVDGNVPRHRFLSVPVGTPATTLLEAAGRESTELDDGETLADGGPGWCFEVEEAPTEFGVSKRTNCVLALDEDMVADNTLGDGRVNVLNAYDWSGDHETEPTTVEPDIVRIPLITNPDFGDVVARSRPIVEAGAEVTEGEMIAVPAQDGISNSQHASIDGTVTAVTETHIEIRRESSEENAAGDLLAHDRMVYWTWCTECGAYIARPEWEHLGAGTEYVCKDCR
;
A
#
# COMPACT_ATOMS: atom_id res chain seq x y z
N MET A 1 -22.50 -0.31 3.53
CA MET A 1 -22.15 0.80 4.44
C MET A 1 -20.65 0.71 4.64
N SER A 2 -19.89 1.80 4.81
CA SER A 2 -18.50 1.66 5.23
C SER A 2 -18.45 1.03 6.63
N VAL A 3 -17.45 0.18 6.86
CA VAL A 3 -17.20 -0.38 8.19
C VAL A 3 -16.49 0.68 9.03
N ASN A 4 -17.22 1.72 9.44
CA ASN A 4 -16.68 2.71 10.37
C ASN A 4 -16.14 1.98 11.62
N LEU A 5 -15.04 2.44 12.22
CA LEU A 5 -14.41 1.76 13.35
C LEU A 5 -15.40 1.44 14.48
N GLN A 6 -16.39 2.30 14.71
CA GLN A 6 -17.45 2.10 15.72
C GLN A 6 -18.41 0.93 15.41
N ARG A 7 -18.39 0.41 14.18
CA ARG A 7 -19.24 -0.67 13.67
C ARG A 7 -18.44 -1.90 13.27
N LEU A 8 -17.11 -1.90 13.46
CA LEU A 8 -16.25 -3.02 13.09
C LEU A 8 -16.72 -4.34 13.72
N GLY A 9 -17.08 -4.34 15.01
CA GLY A 9 -17.64 -5.50 15.71
C GLY A 9 -19.02 -5.98 15.25
N GLN A 10 -19.68 -5.23 14.37
CA GLN A 10 -20.96 -5.61 13.77
C GLN A 10 -20.80 -6.06 12.31
N ALA A 11 -19.63 -5.85 11.72
CA ALA A 11 -19.34 -6.26 10.36
C ALA A 11 -18.91 -7.73 10.35
N GLU A 12 -19.42 -8.48 9.38
CA GLU A 12 -18.97 -9.85 9.15
C GLU A 12 -17.58 -9.82 8.48
N VAL A 13 -16.71 -10.81 8.75
CA VAL A 13 -15.37 -10.92 8.14
C VAL A 13 -15.38 -10.73 6.61
N PRO A 14 -16.33 -11.33 5.85
CA PRO A 14 -16.45 -11.07 4.41
C PRO A 14 -16.70 -9.61 4.03
N GLU A 15 -17.38 -8.82 4.88
CA GLU A 15 -17.61 -7.39 4.65
C GLU A 15 -16.31 -6.58 4.80
N ILE A 16 -15.46 -6.93 5.78
CA ILE A 16 -14.14 -6.32 5.95
C ILE A 16 -13.25 -6.64 4.74
N ALA A 17 -13.12 -7.91 4.37
CA ALA A 17 -12.31 -8.27 3.19
C ALA A 17 -12.82 -7.59 1.91
N THR A 18 -14.14 -7.55 1.71
CA THR A 18 -14.77 -6.84 0.59
C THR A 18 -14.44 -5.35 0.60
N THR A 19 -14.45 -4.71 1.78
CA THR A 19 -14.00 -3.32 1.97
C THR A 19 -12.61 -3.12 1.42
N LEU A 20 -11.64 -3.91 1.87
CA LEU A 20 -10.25 -3.72 1.50
C LEU A 20 -10.03 -3.98 0.01
N ARG A 21 -10.74 -4.97 -0.57
CA ARG A 21 -10.71 -5.28 -2.01
C ARG A 21 -11.25 -4.13 -2.85
N ASN A 22 -12.36 -3.54 -2.42
CA ASN A 22 -13.04 -2.47 -3.13
C ASN A 22 -12.32 -1.14 -2.97
N ALA A 23 -11.68 -0.85 -1.82
CA ALA A 23 -10.79 0.29 -1.65
C ALA A 23 -9.45 0.11 -2.41
N GLY A 24 -9.17 -1.11 -2.88
CA GLY A 24 -8.00 -1.42 -3.70
C GLY A 24 -6.70 -1.51 -2.90
N ILE A 25 -6.78 -1.92 -1.63
CA ILE A 25 -5.62 -1.97 -0.72
C ILE A 25 -4.69 -3.11 -1.11
N SER A 26 -3.43 -2.78 -1.30
CA SER A 26 -2.37 -3.74 -1.61
C SER A 26 -1.24 -3.56 -0.61
N GLY A 27 -0.47 -4.60 -0.33
CA GLY A 27 0.68 -4.55 0.58
C GLY A 27 1.66 -3.47 0.14
N ALA A 28 1.69 -2.37 0.90
CA ALA A 28 2.45 -1.16 0.59
C ALA A 28 3.95 -1.31 0.85
N GLY A 29 4.39 -2.34 1.60
CA GLY A 29 5.80 -2.61 1.90
C GLY A 29 6.63 -3.21 0.75
N GLY A 30 6.23 -3.02 -0.52
CA GLY A 30 6.98 -3.49 -1.69
C GLY A 30 6.49 -4.79 -2.33
N ALA A 31 5.78 -5.64 -1.56
CA ALA A 31 5.24 -6.90 -2.08
C ALA A 31 4.05 -6.68 -3.04
N GLY A 32 3.16 -5.71 -2.75
CA GLY A 32 2.00 -5.42 -3.60
C GLY A 32 0.92 -6.51 -3.62
N PHE A 33 0.93 -7.46 -2.69
CA PHE A 33 -0.09 -8.50 -2.62
C PHE A 33 -1.45 -7.89 -2.20
N PRO A 34 -2.58 -8.22 -2.85
CA PRO A 34 -3.89 -7.71 -2.47
C PRO A 34 -4.24 -8.01 -1.01
N THR A 35 -4.39 -6.96 -0.19
CA THR A 35 -4.49 -7.10 1.26
C THR A 35 -5.72 -7.89 1.68
N TYR A 36 -6.85 -7.73 0.97
CA TYR A 36 -8.08 -8.43 1.29
C TYR A 36 -7.93 -9.95 1.37
N ALA A 37 -7.07 -10.55 0.54
CA ALA A 37 -6.87 -12.00 0.51
C ALA A 37 -6.19 -12.52 1.79
N LYS A 38 -5.45 -11.67 2.51
CA LYS A 38 -4.94 -11.99 3.86
C LYS A 38 -6.02 -11.81 4.94
N TRP A 39 -7.15 -11.17 4.62
CA TRP A 39 -8.21 -10.78 5.54
C TRP A 39 -9.51 -11.58 5.33
N GLU A 40 -9.56 -12.51 4.37
CA GLU A 40 -10.75 -13.35 4.11
C GLU A 40 -11.04 -14.36 5.24
N HIS A 41 -10.05 -14.66 6.08
CA HIS A 41 -10.12 -15.66 7.15
C HIS A 41 -9.71 -15.07 8.52
N LEU A 42 -10.07 -13.81 8.79
CA LEU A 42 -9.72 -13.13 10.05
C LEU A 42 -10.20 -13.87 11.30
N ASP A 43 -11.34 -14.56 11.21
CA ASP A 43 -11.92 -15.36 12.29
C ASP A 43 -11.07 -16.57 12.69
N GLU A 44 -10.08 -16.95 11.88
CA GLU A 44 -9.15 -18.04 12.13
C GLU A 44 -7.78 -17.55 12.65
N VAL A 45 -7.57 -16.23 12.74
CA VAL A 45 -6.25 -15.62 12.97
C VAL A 45 -6.30 -14.66 14.17
N PRO A 46 -5.86 -15.08 15.37
CA PRO A 46 -5.93 -14.23 16.57
C PRO A 46 -4.83 -13.15 16.65
N PHE A 47 -3.78 -13.23 15.82
CA PHE A 47 -2.62 -12.36 15.97
C PHE A 47 -2.33 -11.52 14.71
N LEU A 48 -2.03 -10.24 14.93
CA LEU A 48 -1.54 -9.32 13.91
C LEU A 48 -0.09 -8.94 14.21
N LEU A 49 0.80 -9.09 13.23
CA LEU A 49 2.15 -8.54 13.24
C LEU A 49 2.22 -7.35 12.29
N VAL A 50 2.42 -6.15 12.84
CA VAL A 50 2.71 -4.94 12.07
C VAL A 50 4.22 -4.84 11.84
N ASN A 51 4.63 -5.05 10.60
CA ASN A 51 6.00 -4.85 10.17
C ASN A 51 6.30 -3.35 10.06
N HIS A 52 6.97 -2.82 11.08
CA HIS A 52 7.44 -1.45 11.21
C HIS A 52 8.98 -1.38 11.18
N GLN A 53 9.62 -2.39 10.58
CA GLN A 53 11.08 -2.54 10.61
C GLN A 53 11.80 -1.49 9.78
N GLU A 54 11.22 -1.09 8.65
CA GLU A 54 11.78 -0.12 7.70
C GLU A 54 13.31 -0.25 7.55
N SER A 55 13.73 -1.44 7.10
CA SER A 55 15.14 -1.84 7.10
C SER A 55 15.92 -1.39 5.86
N GLU A 56 15.23 -0.88 4.83
CA GLU A 56 15.89 -0.25 3.70
C GLU A 56 16.63 1.02 4.18
N PRO A 57 17.87 1.28 3.71
CA PRO A 57 18.49 2.57 3.95
C PRO A 57 17.62 3.66 3.30
N ILE A 58 17.77 4.92 3.74
CA ILE A 58 17.05 6.10 3.25
C ILE A 58 15.50 6.09 3.42
N TYR A 59 14.91 5.02 3.95
CA TYR A 59 13.46 4.90 4.11
C TYR A 59 12.99 5.46 5.45
N TYR A 60 11.88 6.21 5.40
CA TYR A 60 11.25 6.84 6.56
C TYR A 60 9.72 6.77 6.54
N ILE A 61 9.09 6.10 5.58
CA ILE A 61 7.63 6.06 5.39
C ILE A 61 6.95 5.50 6.63
N ASP A 62 7.29 4.27 7.02
CA ASP A 62 6.66 3.59 8.15
C ASP A 62 6.92 4.35 9.45
N LYS A 63 8.18 4.77 9.70
CA LYS A 63 8.58 5.54 10.88
C LYS A 63 7.83 6.86 10.99
N TRP A 64 7.75 7.58 9.88
CA TRP A 64 7.06 8.87 9.81
C TRP A 64 5.56 8.68 10.00
N LEU A 65 4.95 7.66 9.39
CA LEU A 65 3.54 7.34 9.57
C LEU A 65 3.22 7.02 11.02
N GLY A 66 3.96 6.07 11.62
CA GLY A 66 3.73 5.66 13.01
C GLY A 66 3.80 6.82 13.99
N LYS A 67 4.73 7.75 13.76
CA LYS A 67 4.87 8.96 14.57
C LYS A 67 3.76 10.00 14.27
N SER A 68 3.62 10.40 13.01
CA SER A 68 2.77 11.53 12.61
C SER A 68 1.27 11.20 12.67
N HIS A 69 0.92 9.92 12.60
CA HIS A 69 -0.46 9.41 12.66
C HIS A 69 -0.69 8.54 13.91
N THR A 70 -0.01 8.85 15.01
CA THR A 70 -0.11 8.08 16.27
C THR A 70 -1.55 7.91 16.75
N ALA A 71 -2.36 8.97 16.74
CA ALA A 71 -3.75 8.93 17.21
C ALA A 71 -4.66 8.08 16.29
N ASP A 72 -4.38 8.11 14.99
CA ASP A 72 -5.08 7.37 13.96
C ASP A 72 -4.80 5.86 14.13
N PHE A 73 -3.53 5.48 14.28
CA PHE A 73 -3.13 4.11 14.61
C PHE A 73 -3.67 3.63 15.95
N ALA A 74 -3.68 4.48 16.98
CA ALA A 74 -4.28 4.13 18.26
C ALA A 74 -5.77 3.77 18.12
N SER A 75 -6.53 4.61 17.42
CA SER A 75 -7.95 4.37 17.17
C SER A 75 -8.18 3.08 16.36
N LEU A 76 -7.35 2.82 15.35
CA LEU A 76 -7.42 1.59 14.56
C LEU A 76 -7.14 0.35 15.40
N PHE A 77 -6.03 0.35 16.14
CA PHE A 77 -5.58 -0.82 16.88
C PHE A 77 -6.47 -1.13 18.07
N ASP A 78 -7.02 -0.12 18.75
CA ASP A 78 -8.05 -0.32 19.77
C ASP A 78 -9.27 -1.05 19.19
N ALA A 79 -9.80 -0.57 18.05
CA ALA A 79 -10.95 -1.19 17.39
C ALA A 79 -10.64 -2.63 16.92
N LEU A 80 -9.44 -2.87 16.39
CA LEU A 80 -9.02 -4.19 15.95
C LEU A 80 -8.81 -5.17 17.11
N LEU A 81 -8.35 -4.71 18.27
CA LEU A 81 -8.19 -5.53 19.48
C LEU A 81 -9.52 -5.88 20.14
N GLU A 82 -10.49 -4.97 20.10
CA GLU A 82 -11.81 -5.21 20.68
C GLU A 82 -12.58 -6.31 19.91
N GLU A 83 -12.37 -6.41 18.60
CA GLU A 83 -13.28 -7.13 17.71
C GLU A 83 -12.63 -8.26 16.89
N THR A 84 -11.32 -8.19 16.62
CA THR A 84 -10.69 -9.05 15.61
C THR A 84 -9.48 -9.83 16.14
N PHE A 85 -8.55 -9.16 16.82
CA PHE A 85 -7.27 -9.75 17.24
C PHE A 85 -7.15 -9.80 18.76
N GLU A 86 -6.55 -10.85 19.29
CA GLU A 86 -6.20 -10.96 20.71
C GLU A 86 -4.93 -10.18 21.05
N VAL A 87 -3.98 -10.17 20.10
CA VAL A 87 -2.68 -9.49 20.22
C VAL A 87 -2.31 -8.81 18.92
N ILE A 88 -1.88 -7.56 19.02
CA ILE A 88 -1.24 -6.83 17.92
C ILE A 88 0.21 -6.56 18.31
N VAL A 89 1.14 -7.12 17.55
CA VAL A 89 2.57 -6.90 17.73
C VAL A 89 3.07 -5.87 16.72
N ILE A 90 3.58 -4.74 17.19
CA ILE A 90 4.24 -3.72 16.37
C ILE A 90 5.75 -3.96 16.46
N CYS A 91 6.36 -4.34 15.34
CA CYS A 91 7.76 -4.74 15.34
C CYS A 91 8.64 -3.72 14.62
N ALA A 92 9.55 -3.10 15.37
CA ALA A 92 10.44 -2.03 14.91
C ALA A 92 11.90 -2.30 15.33
N LYS A 93 12.85 -1.51 14.82
CA LYS A 93 14.25 -1.61 15.23
C LYS A 93 14.48 -0.92 16.57
N GLU A 94 15.31 -1.51 17.43
CA GLU A 94 15.63 -0.90 18.73
C GLU A 94 16.31 0.48 18.57
N THR A 95 17.09 0.65 17.49
CA THR A 95 17.76 1.91 17.15
C THR A 95 16.77 3.04 16.82
N ASP A 96 15.58 2.72 16.31
CA ASP A 96 14.54 3.70 15.96
C ASP A 96 13.67 4.11 17.16
N ARG A 97 13.69 3.32 18.24
CA ARG A 97 12.79 3.48 19.39
C ARG A 97 12.79 4.91 19.96
N ALA A 98 13.98 5.44 20.23
CA ALA A 98 14.12 6.73 20.91
C ALA A 98 13.63 7.92 20.06
N GLN A 99 13.65 7.82 18.74
CA GLN A 99 13.34 8.93 17.83
C GLN A 99 11.94 8.81 17.22
N TRP A 100 11.48 7.59 16.94
CA TRP A 100 10.31 7.32 16.12
C TRP A 100 9.14 6.68 16.88
N MET A 101 9.42 5.86 17.89
CA MET A 101 8.38 5.04 18.53
C MET A 101 7.79 5.63 19.80
N GLY A 102 8.47 6.57 20.46
CA GLY A 102 8.08 7.03 21.79
C GLY A 102 6.65 7.59 21.90
N GLU A 103 6.15 8.28 20.87
CA GLU A 103 4.77 8.79 20.84
C GLU A 103 3.76 7.66 20.69
N LEU A 104 4.03 6.71 19.78
CA LEU A 104 3.20 5.53 19.55
C LEU A 104 3.17 4.58 20.76
N GLU A 105 4.32 4.31 21.37
CA GLU A 105 4.44 3.56 22.64
C GLU A 105 3.56 4.18 23.74
N ALA A 106 3.62 5.51 23.89
CA ALA A 106 2.87 6.21 24.92
C ALA A 106 1.36 6.24 24.66
N ALA A 107 0.94 6.30 23.40
CA ALA A 107 -0.48 6.33 23.03
C ALA A 107 -1.16 4.95 23.17
N LEU A 108 -0.44 3.87 22.88
CA LEU A 108 -0.97 2.51 22.86
C LEU A 108 -0.82 1.75 24.19
N ASP A 109 -0.02 2.27 25.13
CA ASP A 109 0.25 1.64 26.44
C ASP A 109 0.65 0.14 26.34
N GLY A 110 1.44 -0.19 25.31
CA GLY A 110 1.79 -1.57 24.98
C GLY A 110 2.95 -2.14 25.80
N THR A 111 2.97 -3.47 25.94
CA THR A 111 4.09 -4.20 26.56
C THR A 111 5.33 -4.12 25.66
N VAL A 112 6.51 -3.89 26.23
CA VAL A 112 7.76 -3.74 25.45
C VAL A 112 8.69 -4.93 25.63
N TYR A 113 9.13 -5.49 24.50
CA TYR A 113 10.17 -6.52 24.40
C TYR A 113 11.39 -5.97 23.66
N THR A 114 12.59 -6.11 24.23
CA THR A 114 13.86 -5.83 23.53
C THR A 114 14.32 -7.04 22.72
N ALA A 115 15.33 -6.86 21.86
CA ALA A 115 15.85 -7.92 21.00
C ALA A 115 16.32 -9.16 21.79
N GLU A 116 16.85 -8.97 23.00
CA GLU A 116 17.30 -10.06 23.87
C GLU A 116 16.16 -10.87 24.51
N GLN A 117 14.93 -10.33 24.48
CA GLN A 117 13.74 -10.95 25.07
C GLN A 117 12.88 -11.68 24.04
N LEU A 118 13.22 -11.60 22.75
CA LEU A 118 12.55 -12.33 21.68
C LEU A 118 13.10 -13.75 21.50
N PRO A 119 12.29 -14.71 21.01
CA PRO A 119 10.88 -14.59 20.65
C PRO A 119 9.96 -14.49 21.87
N LEU A 120 8.79 -13.86 21.69
CA LEU A 120 7.69 -13.87 22.65
C LEU A 120 6.78 -15.08 22.41
N ASP A 121 6.05 -15.52 23.44
CA ASP A 121 4.94 -16.47 23.29
C ASP A 121 3.64 -15.67 23.19
N PRO A 122 3.00 -15.59 22.01
CA PRO A 122 1.80 -14.76 21.84
C PRO A 122 0.63 -15.22 22.71
N ALA A 123 0.62 -16.49 23.16
CA ALA A 123 -0.41 -17.01 24.05
C ALA A 123 -0.32 -16.47 25.49
N ASP A 124 0.83 -15.91 25.88
CA ASP A 124 1.05 -15.26 27.18
C ASP A 124 0.80 -13.74 27.14
N GLU A 125 0.48 -13.19 25.96
CA GLU A 125 0.29 -11.75 25.73
C GLU A 125 -1.18 -11.38 25.51
N SER A 126 -1.48 -10.08 25.64
CA SER A 126 -2.79 -9.50 25.31
C SER A 126 -2.62 -8.03 24.95
N GLY A 127 -3.45 -7.52 24.05
CA GLY A 127 -3.41 -6.11 23.66
C GLY A 127 -2.25 -5.78 22.73
N ILE A 128 -1.58 -4.64 22.96
CA ILE A 128 -0.47 -4.17 22.12
C ILE A 128 0.86 -4.63 22.68
N VAL A 129 1.72 -5.15 21.80
CA VAL A 129 3.11 -5.50 22.11
C VAL A 129 4.05 -4.76 21.15
N PHE A 130 5.05 -4.07 21.69
CA PHE A 130 6.17 -3.53 20.93
C PHE A 130 7.35 -4.51 20.99
N ALA A 131 7.67 -5.11 19.85
CA ALA A 131 8.80 -6.03 19.72
C ALA A 131 9.96 -5.34 19.00
N TYR A 132 11.04 -5.05 19.74
CA TYR A 132 12.24 -4.45 19.16
C TYR A 132 13.25 -5.49 18.70
N THR A 133 13.83 -5.26 17.53
CA THR A 133 14.83 -6.14 16.90
C THR A 133 16.19 -5.45 16.78
N ASP A 134 17.24 -6.24 16.53
CA ASP A 134 18.52 -5.67 16.08
C ASP A 134 18.35 -5.00 14.69
N ASP A 135 19.26 -4.09 14.36
CA ASP A 135 19.30 -3.44 13.05
C ASP A 135 19.93 -4.37 12.00
N ARG A 136 19.11 -5.23 11.40
CA ARG A 136 19.51 -6.11 10.29
C ARG A 136 18.50 -6.04 9.15
N TYR A 137 19.01 -5.95 7.92
CA TYR A 137 18.19 -5.84 6.71
C TYR A 137 17.20 -7.00 6.58
N GLU A 138 17.64 -8.22 6.89
CA GLU A 138 16.83 -9.42 6.73
C GLU A 138 15.60 -9.44 7.65
N TYR A 139 15.60 -8.66 8.73
CA TYR A 139 14.50 -8.62 9.67
C TYR A 139 13.30 -7.85 9.10
N GLY A 140 13.45 -7.09 8.02
CA GLY A 140 12.32 -6.55 7.26
C GLY A 140 11.51 -7.60 6.50
N MET A 141 12.04 -8.82 6.29
CA MET A 141 11.35 -9.87 5.55
C MET A 141 10.29 -10.57 6.41
N GLU A 142 9.05 -10.69 5.90
CA GLU A 142 7.87 -11.25 6.61
C GLU A 142 8.17 -12.57 7.32
N SER A 143 8.75 -13.56 6.62
CA SER A 143 9.03 -14.88 7.19
C SER A 143 10.16 -14.88 8.23
N VAL A 144 11.13 -13.98 8.10
CA VAL A 144 12.23 -13.84 9.06
C VAL A 144 11.75 -13.11 10.32
N LEU A 145 10.98 -12.04 10.14
CA LEU A 145 10.42 -11.25 11.23
C LEU A 145 9.48 -12.11 12.09
N LEU A 146 8.59 -12.88 11.47
CA LEU A 146 7.66 -13.74 12.19
C LEU A 146 8.40 -14.83 12.98
N ARG A 147 9.45 -15.41 12.39
CA ARG A 147 10.33 -16.35 13.10
C ARG A 147 11.06 -15.70 14.27
N LEU A 148 11.55 -14.47 14.10
CA LEU A 148 12.28 -13.76 15.14
C LEU A 148 11.37 -13.39 16.32
N VAL A 149 10.16 -12.93 16.01
CA VAL A 149 9.20 -12.42 16.99
C VAL A 149 8.48 -13.56 17.71
N ALA A 150 8.05 -14.60 17.00
CA ALA A 150 7.14 -15.63 17.53
C ALA A 150 7.61 -17.08 17.33
N ASP A 151 8.86 -17.31 16.91
CA ASP A 151 9.45 -18.63 16.59
C ASP A 151 8.69 -19.45 15.54
N VAL A 152 7.89 -18.78 14.70
CA VAL A 152 7.15 -19.44 13.61
C VAL A 152 8.05 -19.62 12.39
N VAL A 153 8.30 -20.87 12.01
CA VAL A 153 9.13 -21.20 10.83
C VAL A 153 8.23 -21.55 9.65
N LEU A 154 8.10 -20.63 8.70
CA LEU A 154 7.37 -20.84 7.46
C LEU A 154 8.23 -21.63 6.46
N GLN A 155 7.68 -22.72 5.90
CA GLN A 155 8.27 -23.44 4.79
C GLN A 155 7.48 -23.18 3.50
N ASN A 156 6.41 -23.95 3.29
CA ASN A 156 5.45 -23.75 2.19
C ASN A 156 4.06 -23.34 2.72
N GLU A 157 4.03 -22.89 3.98
CA GLU A 157 2.83 -22.46 4.70
C GLU A 157 2.78 -20.93 4.74
N LEU A 158 1.59 -20.39 4.85
CA LEU A 158 1.36 -18.96 5.02
C LEU A 158 1.35 -18.60 6.51
N PRO A 159 1.64 -17.34 6.87
CA PRO A 159 1.50 -16.87 8.26
C PRO A 159 0.15 -17.20 8.89
N MET A 160 -0.93 -17.15 8.09
CA MET A 160 -2.30 -17.43 8.54
C MET A 160 -2.48 -18.86 9.02
N ASP A 161 -1.74 -19.83 8.45
CA ASP A 161 -1.75 -21.23 8.89
C ASP A 161 -1.21 -21.40 10.32
N HIS A 162 -0.53 -20.37 10.84
CA HIS A 162 0.05 -20.30 12.18
C HIS A 162 -0.67 -19.26 13.07
N GLY A 163 -1.83 -18.76 12.65
CA GLY A 163 -2.63 -17.80 13.41
C GLY A 163 -2.12 -16.36 13.33
N TRP A 164 -1.32 -16.02 12.32
CA TRP A 164 -0.77 -14.68 12.13
C TRP A 164 -1.20 -14.04 10.81
N ILE A 165 -1.56 -12.76 10.87
CA ILE A 165 -1.55 -11.87 9.70
C ILE A 165 -0.36 -10.93 9.85
N VAL A 166 0.43 -10.76 8.79
CA VAL A 166 1.52 -9.78 8.77
C VAL A 166 1.19 -8.66 7.80
N GLN A 167 1.25 -7.42 8.28
CA GLN A 167 0.98 -6.21 7.50
C GLN A 167 2.07 -5.18 7.67
N ASN A 168 2.43 -4.48 6.59
CA ASN A 168 3.30 -3.32 6.67
C ASN A 168 2.52 -2.10 7.25
N THR A 169 3.23 -1.15 7.85
CA THR A 169 2.63 0.02 8.53
C THR A 169 1.81 0.90 7.59
N GLU A 170 2.32 1.25 6.41
CA GLU A 170 1.54 1.99 5.40
C GLU A 170 0.32 1.18 4.90
N THR A 171 0.40 -0.15 4.91
CA THR A 171 -0.77 -0.98 4.60
C THR A 171 -1.85 -0.81 5.67
N MET A 172 -1.48 -0.80 6.96
CA MET A 172 -2.41 -0.57 8.05
C MET A 172 -2.99 0.85 8.03
N PHE A 173 -2.19 1.85 7.63
CA PHE A 173 -2.68 3.20 7.40
C PHE A 173 -3.79 3.22 6.32
N ASN A 174 -3.57 2.55 5.19
CA ASN A 174 -4.59 2.43 4.14
C ASN A 174 -5.83 1.63 4.61
N VAL A 175 -5.66 0.62 5.47
CA VAL A 175 -6.79 -0.13 6.08
C VAL A 175 -7.65 0.80 6.94
N LEU A 176 -7.04 1.66 7.75
CA LEU A 176 -7.77 2.65 8.53
C LEU A 176 -8.63 3.56 7.65
N HIS A 177 -8.05 4.18 6.63
CA HIS A 177 -8.76 5.08 5.72
C HIS A 177 -9.93 4.39 5.01
N ALA A 178 -9.74 3.14 4.59
CA ALA A 178 -10.78 2.35 3.94
C ALA A 178 -11.93 1.97 4.90
N LEU A 179 -11.62 1.61 6.15
CA LEU A 179 -12.63 1.22 7.12
C LEU A 179 -13.35 2.46 7.69
N ASP A 180 -12.61 3.42 8.23
CA ASP A 180 -13.20 4.55 8.95
C ASP A 180 -13.87 5.56 8.01
N GLU A 181 -13.17 5.94 6.94
CA GLU A 181 -13.59 7.01 6.03
C GLU A 181 -14.22 6.49 4.74
N GLY A 182 -14.09 5.19 4.45
CA GLY A 182 -14.52 4.63 3.17
C GLY A 182 -13.68 5.13 1.99
N GLU A 183 -12.42 5.50 2.23
CA GLU A 183 -11.53 6.04 1.21
C GLU A 183 -10.80 4.93 0.45
N ALA A 184 -10.64 5.14 -0.85
CA ALA A 184 -9.84 4.28 -1.70
C ALA A 184 -8.36 4.68 -1.64
N VAL A 185 -7.46 3.74 -1.95
CA VAL A 185 -6.02 4.03 -2.04
C VAL A 185 -5.72 4.79 -3.34
N THR A 186 -5.65 6.12 -3.24
CA THR A 186 -5.31 7.04 -4.34
C THR A 186 -3.91 7.64 -4.22
N GLN A 187 -3.30 7.61 -3.03
CA GLN A 187 -1.97 8.17 -2.74
C GLN A 187 -0.96 7.06 -2.43
N LYS A 188 0.31 7.36 -2.65
CA LYS A 188 1.45 6.54 -2.28
C LYS A 188 2.58 7.41 -1.73
N TYR A 189 3.23 6.92 -0.67
CA TYR A 189 4.48 7.48 -0.19
C TYR A 189 5.66 6.85 -0.92
N VAL A 190 6.57 7.66 -1.46
CA VAL A 190 7.69 7.19 -2.29
C VAL A 190 8.96 7.98 -2.02
N HIS A 191 10.08 7.28 -1.95
CA HIS A 191 11.41 7.87 -1.94
C HIS A 191 11.98 8.01 -3.36
N VAL A 192 12.83 9.00 -3.60
CA VAL A 192 13.55 9.16 -4.88
C VAL A 192 15.03 9.36 -4.57
N ASP A 193 15.89 8.52 -5.12
CA ASP A 193 17.33 8.55 -4.83
C ASP A 193 18.16 7.94 -5.99
N GLY A 194 19.45 7.72 -5.77
CA GLY A 194 20.43 7.28 -6.77
C GLY A 194 21.11 8.47 -7.43
N ASN A 195 21.25 8.45 -8.76
CA ASN A 195 21.85 9.52 -9.55
C ASN A 195 20.89 10.71 -9.69
N VAL A 196 20.52 11.32 -8.56
CA VAL A 196 19.70 12.52 -8.46
C VAL A 196 20.39 13.58 -7.60
N PRO A 197 20.18 14.89 -7.86
CA PRO A 197 20.80 15.94 -7.06
C PRO A 197 20.43 15.96 -5.58
N ARG A 198 19.23 15.47 -5.24
CA ARG A 198 18.71 15.47 -3.87
C ARG A 198 17.74 14.30 -3.66
N HIS A 199 17.94 13.55 -2.58
CA HIS A 199 16.94 12.59 -2.10
C HIS A 199 15.60 13.27 -1.82
N ARG A 200 14.50 12.68 -2.27
CA ARG A 200 13.14 13.15 -1.95
C ARG A 200 12.35 12.09 -1.20
N PHE A 201 11.56 12.54 -0.23
CA PHE A 201 10.45 11.78 0.35
C PHE A 201 9.15 12.48 -0.08
N LEU A 202 8.34 11.79 -0.89
CA LEU A 202 7.18 12.36 -1.55
C LEU A 202 5.89 11.64 -1.17
N SER A 203 4.80 12.39 -1.11
CA SER A 203 3.43 11.87 -1.17
C SER A 203 2.88 12.20 -2.54
N VAL A 204 2.51 11.17 -3.32
CA VAL A 204 2.12 11.33 -4.72
C VAL A 204 0.89 10.50 -5.07
N PRO A 205 0.06 10.94 -6.03
CA PRO A 205 -1.00 10.10 -6.58
C PRO A 205 -0.46 8.79 -7.15
N VAL A 206 -1.18 7.69 -6.96
CA VAL A 206 -0.92 6.42 -7.65
C VAL A 206 -0.96 6.66 -9.16
N GLY A 207 0.04 6.16 -9.87
CA GLY A 207 0.25 6.35 -11.29
C GLY A 207 1.12 7.55 -11.65
N THR A 208 1.62 8.32 -10.68
CA THR A 208 2.58 9.41 -10.94
C THR A 208 3.77 8.90 -11.77
N PRO A 209 4.17 9.57 -12.86
CA PRO A 209 5.28 9.12 -13.70
C PRO A 209 6.63 9.39 -13.04
N ALA A 210 7.64 8.59 -13.39
CA ALA A 210 8.98 8.73 -12.85
C ALA A 210 9.60 10.09 -13.21
N THR A 211 9.25 10.67 -14.37
CA THR A 211 9.71 12.03 -14.72
C THR A 211 9.32 13.07 -13.68
N THR A 212 8.09 13.03 -13.16
CA THR A 212 7.63 13.97 -12.12
C THR A 212 8.41 13.77 -10.80
N LEU A 213 8.74 12.52 -10.47
CA LEU A 213 9.54 12.20 -9.29
C LEU A 213 11.00 12.68 -9.43
N LEU A 214 11.61 12.45 -10.60
CA LEU A 214 12.99 12.86 -10.91
C LEU A 214 13.11 14.39 -10.99
N GLU A 215 12.11 15.07 -11.57
CA GLU A 215 11.99 16.53 -11.57
C GLU A 215 11.96 17.09 -10.14
N ALA A 216 11.16 16.48 -9.26
CA ALA A 216 11.13 16.83 -7.85
C ALA A 216 12.51 16.61 -7.18
N ALA A 217 13.27 15.60 -7.58
CA ALA A 217 14.64 15.37 -7.12
C ALA A 217 15.69 16.30 -7.76
N GLY A 218 15.29 17.18 -8.68
CA GLY A 218 16.13 18.18 -9.32
C GLY A 218 16.70 17.78 -10.68
N ARG A 219 16.20 16.70 -11.30
CA ARG A 219 16.54 16.31 -12.68
C ARG A 219 15.50 16.85 -13.65
N GLU A 220 15.85 17.87 -14.43
CA GLU A 220 14.94 18.50 -15.41
C GLU A 220 14.77 17.70 -16.71
N SER A 221 15.58 16.67 -16.94
CA SER A 221 15.47 15.81 -18.13
C SER A 221 14.33 14.80 -17.97
N THR A 222 13.51 14.67 -19.00
CA THR A 222 12.48 13.61 -19.08
C THR A 222 13.07 12.25 -19.44
N GLU A 223 14.34 12.21 -19.83
CA GLU A 223 15.11 11.00 -20.16
C GLU A 223 16.23 10.81 -19.14
N LEU A 224 16.61 9.55 -18.90
CA LEU A 224 17.82 9.20 -18.16
C LEU A 224 19.06 9.50 -19.00
N ASP A 225 20.21 9.65 -18.34
CA ASP A 225 21.47 9.85 -19.04
C ASP A 225 21.94 8.53 -19.68
N ASP A 226 22.77 8.61 -20.74
CA ASP A 226 23.32 7.42 -21.41
C ASP A 226 24.05 6.52 -20.39
N GLY A 227 23.61 5.26 -20.27
CA GLY A 227 24.18 4.29 -19.33
C GLY A 227 23.53 4.29 -17.94
N GLU A 228 22.38 4.94 -17.79
CA GLU A 228 21.54 4.84 -16.59
C GLU A 228 20.24 4.08 -16.86
N THR A 229 19.73 3.44 -15.81
CA THR A 229 18.43 2.77 -15.80
C THR A 229 17.62 3.18 -14.57
N LEU A 230 16.30 2.99 -14.65
CA LEU A 230 15.38 3.22 -13.56
C LEU A 230 15.15 1.90 -12.82
N ALA A 231 15.08 1.94 -11.49
CA ALA A 231 14.65 0.80 -10.69
C ALA A 231 13.50 1.16 -9.75
N ASP A 232 12.53 0.26 -9.62
CA ASP A 232 11.39 0.36 -8.70
C ASP A 232 11.60 -0.60 -7.52
N GLY A 233 11.60 -0.05 -6.31
CA GLY A 233 11.79 -0.76 -5.05
C GLY A 233 12.91 -0.18 -4.20
N GLY A 234 13.28 -0.89 -3.14
CA GLY A 234 14.30 -0.44 -2.20
C GLY A 234 15.72 -0.81 -2.62
N PRO A 235 16.75 -0.14 -2.08
CA PRO A 235 18.16 -0.45 -2.34
C PRO A 235 18.54 -1.94 -2.22
N GLY A 236 17.92 -2.70 -1.33
CA GLY A 236 18.15 -4.14 -1.20
C GLY A 236 17.20 -5.03 -1.99
N TRP A 237 16.11 -4.47 -2.49
CA TRP A 237 15.05 -5.17 -3.21
C TRP A 237 14.37 -4.25 -4.22
N CYS A 238 15.03 -4.03 -5.36
CA CYS A 238 14.45 -3.33 -6.50
C CYS A 238 14.54 -4.18 -7.77
N PHE A 239 13.82 -3.74 -8.79
CA PHE A 239 13.81 -4.35 -10.11
C PHE A 239 14.00 -3.26 -11.16
N GLU A 240 14.71 -3.60 -12.22
CA GLU A 240 14.87 -2.72 -13.37
C GLU A 240 13.50 -2.44 -14.00
N VAL A 241 13.26 -1.17 -14.35
CA VAL A 241 12.07 -0.72 -15.05
C VAL A 241 12.40 -0.66 -16.55
N GLU A 242 11.79 -1.55 -17.33
CA GLU A 242 12.04 -1.65 -18.78
C GLU A 242 11.43 -0.49 -19.59
N GLU A 243 10.36 0.11 -19.07
CA GLU A 243 9.64 1.19 -19.75
C GLU A 243 10.31 2.56 -19.54
N ALA A 244 10.02 3.50 -20.42
CA ALA A 244 10.57 4.85 -20.29
C ALA A 244 10.09 5.53 -18.98
N PRO A 245 10.85 6.46 -18.38
CA PRO A 245 10.41 7.20 -17.19
C PRO A 245 9.07 7.92 -17.35
N THR A 246 8.70 8.26 -18.60
CA THR A 246 7.42 8.88 -18.95
C THR A 246 6.28 7.86 -19.01
N GLU A 247 6.54 6.58 -19.21
CA GLU A 247 5.54 5.51 -19.29
C GLU A 247 5.33 4.79 -17.95
N PHE A 248 6.33 4.85 -17.07
CA PHE A 248 6.22 4.38 -15.69
C PHE A 248 5.04 5.04 -14.97
N GLY A 249 4.41 4.30 -14.07
CA GLY A 249 3.40 4.82 -13.15
C GLY A 249 3.59 4.22 -11.76
N VAL A 250 3.78 5.09 -10.75
CA VAL A 250 3.89 4.69 -9.34
C VAL A 250 2.76 3.73 -8.99
N SER A 251 3.11 2.54 -8.53
CA SER A 251 2.14 1.56 -8.07
C SER A 251 1.96 1.65 -6.55
N LYS A 252 0.95 0.95 -6.01
CA LYS A 252 0.74 0.87 -4.56
C LYS A 252 1.87 0.14 -3.80
N ARG A 253 2.80 -0.49 -4.51
CA ARG A 253 3.99 -1.16 -3.96
C ARG A 253 5.29 -0.36 -4.16
N THR A 254 5.27 0.71 -4.95
CA THR A 254 6.46 1.48 -5.29
C THR A 254 6.93 2.28 -4.08
N ASN A 255 7.99 1.82 -3.43
CA ASN A 255 8.50 2.47 -2.21
C ASN A 255 9.63 3.44 -2.49
N CYS A 256 10.44 3.17 -3.52
CA CYS A 256 11.44 4.09 -3.99
C CYS A 256 11.62 3.93 -5.49
N VAL A 257 11.93 5.05 -6.14
CA VAL A 257 12.35 5.11 -7.53
C VAL A 257 13.81 5.54 -7.55
N LEU A 258 14.66 4.68 -8.10
CA LEU A 258 16.11 4.85 -8.13
C LEU A 258 16.59 5.09 -9.55
N ALA A 259 17.39 6.13 -9.77
CA ALA A 259 18.17 6.26 -11.00
C ALA A 259 19.57 5.68 -10.74
N LEU A 260 19.99 4.65 -11.48
CA LEU A 260 21.24 3.93 -11.21
C LEU A 260 22.05 3.74 -12.50
N ASP A 261 23.37 3.59 -12.37
CA ASP A 261 24.23 3.19 -13.48
C ASP A 261 23.88 1.76 -13.95
N GLU A 262 23.74 1.54 -15.26
CA GLU A 262 23.44 0.23 -15.86
C GLU A 262 24.46 -0.84 -15.44
N ASP A 263 25.76 -0.49 -15.42
CA ASP A 263 26.84 -1.39 -15.00
C ASP A 263 26.68 -1.81 -13.53
N MET A 264 26.24 -0.87 -12.67
CA MET A 264 25.98 -1.17 -11.25
C MET A 264 24.79 -2.12 -11.11
N VAL A 265 23.72 -1.89 -11.86
CA VAL A 265 22.55 -2.78 -11.87
C VAL A 265 22.94 -4.17 -12.37
N ALA A 266 23.66 -4.26 -13.48
CA ALA A 266 24.11 -5.52 -14.05
C ALA A 266 25.00 -6.34 -13.10
N ASP A 267 25.95 -5.69 -12.41
CA ASP A 267 26.85 -6.35 -11.46
C ASP A 267 26.16 -6.84 -10.17
N ASN A 268 24.98 -6.28 -9.87
CA ASN A 268 24.23 -6.54 -8.63
C ASN A 268 22.86 -7.22 -8.87
N THR A 269 22.58 -7.62 -10.11
CA THR A 269 21.37 -8.38 -10.45
C THR A 269 21.53 -9.85 -10.06
N LEU A 270 20.52 -10.39 -9.39
CA LEU A 270 20.43 -11.78 -8.97
C LEU A 270 19.67 -12.62 -9.99
N GLY A 271 19.70 -13.95 -9.83
CA GLY A 271 19.18 -14.89 -10.84
C GLY A 271 17.66 -14.81 -11.10
N ASP A 272 16.92 -14.08 -10.27
CA ASP A 272 15.48 -13.82 -10.37
C ASP A 272 15.16 -12.41 -10.90
N GLY A 273 16.17 -11.65 -11.36
CA GLY A 273 16.02 -10.26 -11.81
C GLY A 273 16.00 -9.23 -10.68
N ARG A 274 16.02 -9.67 -9.41
CA ARG A 274 16.13 -8.75 -8.27
C ARG A 274 17.50 -8.10 -8.25
N VAL A 275 17.53 -6.79 -8.04
CA VAL A 275 18.75 -5.98 -7.92
C VAL A 275 18.98 -5.67 -6.44
N ASN A 276 20.22 -5.82 -5.97
CA ASN A 276 20.61 -5.46 -4.60
C ASN A 276 21.84 -4.56 -4.59
N VAL A 277 21.62 -3.26 -4.42
CA VAL A 277 22.65 -2.21 -4.42
C VAL A 277 22.96 -1.66 -3.02
N LEU A 278 22.54 -2.35 -1.94
CA LEU A 278 22.80 -1.93 -0.55
C LEU A 278 24.26 -1.58 -0.28
N ASN A 279 25.18 -2.36 -0.84
CA ASN A 279 26.63 -2.19 -0.66
C ASN A 279 27.34 -1.63 -1.90
N ALA A 280 26.59 -1.33 -2.97
CA ALA A 280 27.12 -0.86 -4.24
C ALA A 280 27.05 0.67 -4.38
N TYR A 281 26.19 1.31 -3.58
CA TYR A 281 25.94 2.75 -3.59
C TYR A 281 26.14 3.35 -2.17
N ASP A 282 26.52 4.63 -2.09
CA ASP A 282 26.67 5.34 -0.82
C ASP A 282 25.38 6.01 -0.38
N TRP A 283 24.69 5.37 0.57
CA TRP A 283 23.41 5.83 1.13
C TRP A 283 23.56 6.78 2.33
N SER A 284 24.72 7.42 2.51
CA SER A 284 24.99 8.27 3.69
C SER A 284 24.65 9.76 3.49
N GLY A 285 23.99 10.10 2.39
CA GLY A 285 23.61 11.47 2.03
C GLY A 285 22.61 12.14 3.00
N ASP A 286 22.23 13.37 2.68
CA ASP A 286 21.16 14.06 3.38
C ASP A 286 19.81 13.51 2.89
N HIS A 287 18.99 13.00 3.82
CA HIS A 287 17.68 12.43 3.51
C HIS A 287 16.55 13.25 4.12
N GLU A 288 15.44 13.33 3.40
CA GLU A 288 14.18 13.87 3.87
C GLU A 288 13.49 12.83 4.74
N THR A 289 13.00 13.23 5.92
CA THR A 289 12.30 12.35 6.85
C THR A 289 10.83 12.66 6.99
N GLU A 290 10.35 13.65 6.23
CA GLU A 290 8.95 14.05 6.15
C GLU A 290 8.57 14.19 4.67
N PRO A 291 7.38 13.72 4.27
CA PRO A 291 6.97 13.76 2.88
C PRO A 291 6.58 15.17 2.47
N THR A 292 6.76 15.44 1.19
CA THR A 292 6.21 16.61 0.52
C THR A 292 5.28 16.18 -0.61
N THR A 293 4.13 16.81 -0.71
CA THR A 293 3.15 16.47 -1.74
C THR A 293 3.62 16.95 -3.11
N VAL A 294 3.53 16.07 -4.10
CA VAL A 294 3.72 16.41 -5.52
C VAL A 294 2.46 16.04 -6.28
N GLU A 295 1.97 16.99 -7.06
CA GLU A 295 0.75 16.86 -7.82
C GLU A 295 1.06 16.82 -9.32
N PRO A 296 1.05 15.63 -9.96
CA PRO A 296 1.31 15.52 -11.38
C PRO A 296 0.12 16.01 -12.22
N ASP A 297 0.39 16.43 -13.45
CA ASP A 297 -0.64 16.71 -14.46
C ASP A 297 -1.21 15.43 -15.08
N ILE A 298 -0.52 14.31 -14.93
CA ILE A 298 -0.85 13.03 -15.55
C ILE A 298 -0.53 11.88 -14.61
N VAL A 299 -1.41 10.88 -14.57
CA VAL A 299 -1.20 9.61 -13.85
C VAL A 299 -1.48 8.44 -14.78
N ARG A 300 -0.72 7.36 -14.61
CA ARG A 300 -0.86 6.06 -15.30
C ARG A 300 -1.10 4.99 -14.25
N ILE A 301 -2.36 4.79 -13.89
CA ILE A 301 -2.75 3.90 -12.80
C ILE A 301 -2.61 2.45 -13.28
N PRO A 302 -1.73 1.63 -12.67
CA PRO A 302 -1.54 0.25 -13.08
C PRO A 302 -2.79 -0.59 -12.85
N LEU A 303 -3.11 -1.48 -13.80
CA LEU A 303 -4.23 -2.42 -13.68
C LEU A 303 -3.88 -3.69 -12.89
N ILE A 304 -2.62 -3.91 -12.54
CA ILE A 304 -2.18 -5.03 -11.69
C ILE A 304 -1.47 -4.48 -10.47
N THR A 305 -1.63 -5.13 -9.31
CA THR A 305 -0.98 -4.68 -8.08
C THR A 305 0.50 -5.05 -8.06
N ASN A 306 0.85 -6.25 -8.56
CA ASN A 306 2.23 -6.66 -8.81
C ASN A 306 2.26 -7.76 -9.89
N PRO A 307 2.92 -7.53 -11.05
CA PRO A 307 3.06 -8.54 -12.10
C PRO A 307 3.93 -9.74 -11.71
N ASP A 308 4.78 -9.63 -10.69
CA ASP A 308 5.72 -10.68 -10.28
C ASP A 308 5.04 -11.91 -9.65
N PHE A 309 3.76 -11.78 -9.27
CA PHE A 309 2.97 -12.90 -8.77
C PHE A 309 2.45 -13.84 -9.88
N GLY A 310 2.81 -13.59 -11.14
CA GLY A 310 2.39 -14.42 -12.27
C GLY A 310 0.87 -14.55 -12.34
N ASP A 311 0.36 -15.78 -12.48
CA ASP A 311 -1.08 -16.05 -12.63
C ASP A 311 -1.88 -15.95 -11.32
N VAL A 312 -1.23 -15.73 -10.17
CA VAL A 312 -1.91 -15.62 -8.87
C VAL A 312 -2.69 -14.31 -8.77
N VAL A 313 -2.10 -13.21 -9.26
CA VAL A 313 -2.71 -11.89 -9.22
C VAL A 313 -3.14 -11.48 -10.62
N ALA A 314 -4.42 -11.18 -10.78
CA ALA A 314 -5.03 -10.83 -12.05
C ALA A 314 -5.24 -9.32 -12.20
N ARG A 315 -5.14 -8.85 -13.46
CA ARG A 315 -5.41 -7.47 -13.84
C ARG A 315 -6.87 -7.11 -13.56
N SER A 316 -7.07 -5.98 -12.89
CA SER A 316 -8.36 -5.32 -12.76
C SER A 316 -8.92 -5.01 -14.14
N ARG A 317 -10.25 -5.10 -14.30
CA ARG A 317 -10.94 -4.83 -15.55
C ARG A 317 -11.40 -3.37 -15.57
N PRO A 318 -10.93 -2.54 -16.52
CA PRO A 318 -11.42 -1.17 -16.69
C PRO A 318 -12.94 -1.10 -16.85
N ILE A 319 -13.53 -0.07 -16.26
CA ILE A 319 -14.97 0.26 -16.38
C ILE A 319 -15.20 1.67 -16.93
N VAL A 320 -14.12 2.36 -17.31
CA VAL A 320 -14.11 3.65 -17.98
C VAL A 320 -13.53 3.51 -19.39
N GLU A 321 -13.77 4.53 -20.23
CA GLU A 321 -13.23 4.63 -21.58
C GLU A 321 -12.53 5.97 -21.79
N ALA A 322 -11.68 6.07 -22.82
CA ALA A 322 -11.02 7.32 -23.16
C ALA A 322 -12.05 8.41 -23.47
N GLY A 323 -11.87 9.59 -22.87
CA GLY A 323 -12.79 10.72 -22.91
C GLY A 323 -13.75 10.80 -21.72
N ALA A 324 -13.78 9.82 -20.82
CA ALA A 324 -14.56 9.89 -19.59
C ALA A 324 -13.96 10.92 -18.61
N GLU A 325 -14.82 11.73 -18.00
CA GLU A 325 -14.46 12.56 -16.84
C GLU A 325 -14.56 11.70 -15.58
N VAL A 326 -13.56 11.83 -14.69
CA VAL A 326 -13.47 11.08 -13.44
C VAL A 326 -13.06 12.00 -12.29
N THR A 327 -13.53 11.66 -11.10
CA THR A 327 -13.17 12.36 -9.84
C THR A 327 -12.21 11.50 -9.02
N GLU A 328 -11.28 12.11 -8.29
CA GLU A 328 -10.40 11.39 -7.35
C GLU A 328 -11.22 10.48 -6.41
N GLY A 329 -10.77 9.24 -6.26
CA GLY A 329 -11.45 8.20 -5.49
C GLY A 329 -12.51 7.43 -6.27
N GLU A 330 -12.87 7.87 -7.49
CA GLU A 330 -13.80 7.11 -8.33
C GLU A 330 -13.18 5.79 -8.80
N MET A 331 -13.90 4.69 -8.60
CA MET A 331 -13.49 3.38 -9.11
C MET A 331 -13.51 3.38 -10.65
N ILE A 332 -12.34 3.17 -11.25
CA ILE A 332 -12.12 3.16 -12.71
C ILE A 332 -11.84 1.75 -13.25
N ALA A 333 -11.50 0.80 -12.37
CA ALA A 333 -11.39 -0.61 -12.72
C ALA A 333 -11.89 -1.48 -11.56
N VAL A 334 -12.68 -2.49 -11.89
CA VAL A 334 -13.17 -3.50 -10.94
C VAL A 334 -12.21 -4.69 -10.87
N PRO A 335 -12.22 -5.49 -9.78
CA PRO A 335 -11.43 -6.70 -9.71
C PRO A 335 -11.70 -7.65 -10.89
N ALA A 336 -10.70 -8.43 -11.27
CA ALA A 336 -10.89 -9.54 -12.20
C ALA A 336 -11.97 -10.52 -11.68
N GLN A 337 -12.65 -11.20 -12.61
CA GLN A 337 -13.63 -12.24 -12.27
C GLN A 337 -12.94 -13.48 -11.67
N ASP A 338 -11.75 -13.81 -12.20
CA ASP A 338 -10.95 -14.95 -11.79
C ASP A 338 -9.64 -14.47 -11.17
N GLY A 339 -9.13 -15.20 -10.17
CA GLY A 339 -7.87 -14.90 -9.49
C GLY A 339 -7.97 -13.80 -8.43
N ILE A 340 -6.84 -13.52 -7.78
CA ILE A 340 -6.75 -12.48 -6.74
C ILE A 340 -6.60 -11.13 -7.44
N SER A 341 -7.48 -10.17 -7.15
CA SER A 341 -7.48 -8.88 -7.84
C SER A 341 -8.17 -7.80 -7.01
N ASN A 342 -7.67 -6.57 -7.14
CA ASN A 342 -8.16 -5.38 -6.45
C ASN A 342 -8.88 -4.43 -7.40
N SER A 343 -9.64 -3.49 -6.83
CA SER A 343 -10.16 -2.34 -7.58
C SER A 343 -9.06 -1.29 -7.79
N GLN A 344 -9.17 -0.53 -8.87
CA GLN A 344 -8.35 0.68 -9.11
C GLN A 344 -9.23 1.91 -9.17
N HIS A 345 -8.68 3.03 -8.72
CA HIS A 345 -9.40 4.28 -8.55
C HIS A 345 -8.64 5.42 -9.22
N ALA A 346 -9.37 6.39 -9.74
CA ALA A 346 -8.79 7.65 -10.18
C ALA A 346 -8.06 8.30 -9.00
N SER A 347 -6.79 8.60 -9.19
CA SER A 347 -5.94 9.22 -8.16
C SER A 347 -5.86 10.75 -8.28
N ILE A 348 -6.48 11.30 -9.32
CA ILE A 348 -6.66 12.73 -9.56
C ILE A 348 -8.02 12.95 -10.25
N ASP A 349 -8.56 14.15 -10.12
CA ASP A 349 -9.62 14.64 -11.01
C ASP A 349 -9.08 14.84 -12.43
N GLY A 350 -9.86 14.50 -13.44
CA GLY A 350 -9.52 14.81 -14.82
C GLY A 350 -10.24 13.97 -15.87
N THR A 351 -9.65 13.94 -17.07
CA THR A 351 -10.16 13.15 -18.19
C THR A 351 -9.29 11.91 -18.40
N VAL A 352 -9.92 10.76 -18.59
CA VAL A 352 -9.26 9.53 -19.03
C VAL A 352 -8.75 9.72 -20.45
N THR A 353 -7.44 9.76 -20.66
CA THR A 353 -6.82 9.96 -21.99
C THR A 353 -6.51 8.65 -22.71
N ALA A 354 -6.26 7.58 -21.95
CA ALA A 354 -6.02 6.25 -22.50
C ALA A 354 -6.47 5.14 -21.55
N VAL A 355 -6.95 4.04 -22.12
CA VAL A 355 -7.17 2.76 -21.41
C VAL A 355 -6.41 1.71 -22.18
N THR A 356 -5.36 1.16 -21.57
CA THR A 356 -4.49 0.15 -22.19
C THR A 356 -4.68 -1.21 -21.52
N GLU A 357 -3.90 -2.20 -21.96
CA GLU A 357 -3.86 -3.51 -21.29
C GLU A 357 -3.21 -3.44 -19.90
N THR A 358 -2.31 -2.47 -19.67
CA THR A 358 -1.49 -2.41 -18.45
C THR A 358 -1.91 -1.32 -17.48
N HIS A 359 -2.50 -0.22 -17.97
CA HIS A 359 -2.83 0.95 -17.15
C HIS A 359 -4.00 1.78 -17.70
N ILE A 360 -4.53 2.66 -16.86
CA ILE A 360 -5.44 3.75 -17.24
C ILE A 360 -4.70 5.08 -17.07
N GLU A 361 -4.69 5.91 -18.12
CA GLU A 361 -4.08 7.23 -18.09
C GLU A 361 -5.16 8.30 -17.84
N ILE A 362 -4.93 9.17 -16.85
CA ILE A 362 -5.79 10.31 -16.52
C ILE A 362 -4.94 11.56 -16.58
N ARG A 363 -5.45 12.60 -17.25
CA ARG A 363 -4.85 13.92 -17.30
C ARG A 363 -5.73 14.94 -16.59
N ARG A 364 -5.12 15.75 -15.73
CA ARG A 364 -5.77 16.86 -15.04
C ARG A 364 -6.23 17.92 -16.06
N GLU A 365 -7.39 18.51 -15.83
CA GLU A 365 -7.86 19.64 -16.64
C GLU A 365 -7.10 20.92 -16.28
N SER A 366 -6.70 21.70 -17.28
CA SER A 366 -6.03 22.98 -17.05
C SER A 366 -6.99 23.98 -16.38
N SER A 367 -6.54 24.56 -15.26
CA SER A 367 -7.30 25.41 -14.33
C SER A 367 -7.79 26.77 -14.85
N GLU A 368 -7.97 26.97 -16.17
CA GLU A 368 -8.51 28.22 -16.71
C GLU A 368 -10.06 28.31 -16.69
N GLU A 369 -10.80 27.22 -16.45
CA GLU A 369 -12.27 27.26 -16.54
C GLU A 369 -13.08 26.93 -15.27
N ASN A 370 -12.50 26.55 -14.13
CA ASN A 370 -13.28 26.33 -12.91
C ASN A 370 -12.62 26.89 -11.64
N ALA A 371 -12.66 28.22 -11.52
CA ALA A 371 -12.68 28.86 -10.21
C ALA A 371 -14.15 28.94 -9.74
N ALA A 372 -14.42 28.31 -8.58
CA ALA A 372 -15.67 28.29 -7.82
C ALA A 372 -16.63 27.12 -8.12
N GLY A 373 -16.42 26.02 -7.39
CA GLY A 373 -17.47 25.09 -6.97
C GLY A 373 -17.08 24.52 -5.61
N ASP A 374 -17.90 24.76 -4.58
CA ASP A 374 -17.73 24.20 -3.25
C ASP A 374 -17.48 22.68 -3.33
N LEU A 375 -16.37 22.23 -2.74
CA LEU A 375 -16.11 20.83 -2.40
C LEU A 375 -17.17 20.38 -1.41
N LEU A 376 -18.32 19.90 -1.91
CA LEU A 376 -19.21 19.09 -1.10
C LEU A 376 -18.55 17.73 -0.92
N ALA A 377 -18.03 17.52 0.28
CA ALA A 377 -17.47 16.29 0.82
C ALA A 377 -18.48 15.11 0.90
N HIS A 378 -19.21 14.82 -0.18
CA HIS A 378 -20.40 13.96 -0.13
C HIS A 378 -20.42 12.70 -1.02
N ASP A 379 -19.39 12.39 -1.80
CA ASP A 379 -19.42 11.20 -2.68
C ASP A 379 -18.09 10.41 -2.72
N ARG A 380 -17.42 10.24 -1.56
CA ARG A 380 -16.29 9.29 -1.37
C ARG A 380 -16.78 7.83 -1.46
N MET A 381 -17.27 7.42 -2.63
CA MET A 381 -17.89 6.11 -2.84
C MET A 381 -16.86 5.05 -3.22
N VAL A 382 -16.32 4.35 -2.21
CA VAL A 382 -16.05 2.91 -2.40
C VAL A 382 -17.40 2.23 -2.66
N TYR A 383 -17.54 1.52 -3.78
CA TYR A 383 -18.81 0.91 -4.16
C TYR A 383 -19.05 -0.37 -3.34
N TRP A 384 -20.09 -0.34 -2.50
CA TRP A 384 -20.37 -1.37 -1.49
C TRP A 384 -21.39 -2.43 -1.89
N THR A 385 -21.78 -2.57 -3.17
CA THR A 385 -22.87 -3.50 -3.51
C THR A 385 -22.35 -4.85 -3.99
N TRP A 386 -22.52 -5.87 -3.14
CA TRP A 386 -22.37 -7.30 -3.46
C TRP A 386 -23.73 -7.99 -3.51
N CYS A 387 -23.82 -9.08 -4.27
CA CYS A 387 -24.99 -9.96 -4.24
C CYS A 387 -25.04 -10.68 -2.89
N THR A 388 -26.13 -10.57 -2.15
CA THR A 388 -26.26 -11.23 -0.83
C THR A 388 -26.25 -12.76 -0.91
N GLU A 389 -26.45 -13.36 -2.09
CA GLU A 389 -26.47 -14.81 -2.26
C GLU A 389 -25.17 -15.39 -2.83
N CYS A 390 -24.48 -14.68 -3.72
CA CYS A 390 -23.27 -15.20 -4.37
C CYS A 390 -22.04 -14.31 -4.26
N GLY A 391 -22.15 -13.15 -3.59
CA GLY A 391 -21.05 -12.19 -3.45
C GLY A 391 -20.69 -11.45 -4.74
N ALA A 392 -21.38 -11.68 -5.86
CA ALA A 392 -21.08 -11.02 -7.14
C ALA A 392 -21.24 -9.49 -7.05
N TYR A 393 -20.30 -8.76 -7.65
CA TYR A 393 -20.27 -7.30 -7.66
C TYR A 393 -21.00 -6.72 -8.88
N ILE A 394 -21.65 -5.56 -8.71
CA ILE A 394 -22.18 -4.75 -9.82
C ILE A 394 -21.44 -3.42 -9.87
N ALA A 395 -20.93 -3.07 -11.06
CA ALA A 395 -20.41 -1.75 -11.37
C ALA A 395 -21.56 -0.77 -11.71
N ARG A 396 -21.30 0.54 -11.56
CA ARG A 396 -22.25 1.65 -11.55
C ARG A 396 -23.34 1.72 -12.65
N PRO A 397 -23.21 1.21 -13.90
CA PRO A 397 -24.29 1.37 -14.89
C PRO A 397 -25.61 0.64 -14.54
N GLU A 398 -25.57 -0.39 -13.68
CA GLU A 398 -26.77 -1.19 -13.36
C GLU A 398 -27.44 -0.74 -12.03
N TRP A 399 -26.91 0.29 -11.38
CA TRP A 399 -27.34 0.77 -10.06
C TRP A 399 -28.63 1.61 -10.08
N GLU A 400 -28.97 2.23 -11.21
CA GLU A 400 -30.12 3.15 -11.34
C GLU A 400 -31.48 2.50 -11.02
N HIS A 401 -31.55 1.17 -10.91
CA HIS A 401 -32.81 0.43 -10.73
C HIS A 401 -33.01 -0.13 -9.31
N LEU A 402 -32.05 0.00 -8.40
CA LEU A 402 -32.08 -0.67 -7.08
C LEU A 402 -32.65 0.18 -5.93
N GLY A 403 -32.85 1.49 -6.12
CA GLY A 403 -33.26 2.37 -5.02
C GLY A 403 -32.18 2.45 -3.92
N ALA A 404 -32.38 3.26 -2.87
CA ALA A 404 -31.38 3.57 -1.85
C ALA A 404 -30.99 2.39 -0.91
N GLY A 405 -31.16 1.14 -1.32
CA GLY A 405 -30.81 -0.06 -0.53
C GLY A 405 -29.39 -0.56 -0.82
N THR A 406 -28.70 -1.06 0.21
CA THR A 406 -27.33 -1.60 0.14
C THR A 406 -27.27 -3.11 -0.11
N GLU A 407 -28.42 -3.79 -0.18
CA GLU A 407 -28.53 -5.23 -0.38
C GLU A 407 -29.25 -5.51 -1.71
N TYR A 408 -28.69 -6.37 -2.56
CA TYR A 408 -29.38 -6.85 -3.76
C TYR A 408 -29.06 -8.34 -4.00
N VAL A 409 -30.00 -9.06 -4.60
CA VAL A 409 -29.75 -10.38 -5.20
C VAL A 409 -29.49 -10.16 -6.68
N CYS A 410 -28.36 -10.61 -7.23
CA CYS A 410 -28.02 -10.42 -8.63
C CYS A 410 -28.96 -11.19 -9.56
N LYS A 411 -28.96 -10.83 -10.85
CA LYS A 411 -29.85 -11.46 -11.83
C LYS A 411 -29.62 -12.97 -11.97
N ASP A 412 -28.42 -13.46 -11.70
CA ASP A 412 -28.10 -14.89 -11.76
C ASP A 412 -28.57 -15.66 -10.52
N CYS A 413 -28.80 -14.95 -9.40
CA CYS A 413 -29.33 -15.50 -8.16
C CYS A 413 -30.85 -15.28 -8.00
N ARG A 414 -31.44 -14.32 -8.72
CA ARG A 414 -32.91 -14.14 -8.84
C ARG A 414 -33.52 -15.15 -9.79
#